data_AF-A0A218W9R2-F1
#
_entry.id   AF-A0A218W9R2-F1
#
_cell.length_a   1.000
_cell.length_b   1.000
_cell.length_c   1.000
_cell.angle_alpha   90.00
_cell.angle_beta   90.00
_cell.angle_gamma   90.00
#
_symmetry.space_group_name_H-M   'P 1'
#
loop_
_entity.id
_entity.type
_entity.pdbx_description
1 polymer ?
#
loop_
_entity_poly.entity_id
_entity_poly.type
_entity_poly.pdbx_seq_one_letter_code
_entity_poly.pdbx_strand_id
1 'polypeptide(L)'
;MARKLGGRIPVLFTVFSLVVVLCEGLFPTTMTLERAFPVSGDVELSQLIARDRARHGRMLQSTNSAGVVNFPVDGNSFPVGIYYTKVQLGSPPQEFYVLIDTGSDVLWVSCSSCSGCPLTSGLKIPLNSFNPMSSSSASKISCSDEMCTQAQGTQYSNMTCSAQGNLCSYSFQYGDGSTEVDRCGHNV
;
A
#
# COMPACT_ATOMS: atom_id res chain seq x y z
N MET A 1 -12.29 -10.55 -76.98
CA MET A 1 -13.02 -11.46 -76.06
C MET A 1 -12.88 -10.93 -74.64
N ALA A 2 -13.92 -10.28 -74.10
CA ALA A 2 -13.95 -9.85 -72.70
C ALA A 2 -15.13 -10.57 -72.03
N ARG A 3 -14.84 -11.50 -71.11
CA ARG A 3 -15.85 -12.16 -70.28
C ARG A 3 -16.07 -11.32 -69.02
N LYS A 4 -17.30 -10.81 -68.87
CA LYS A 4 -17.80 -10.15 -67.68
C LYS A 4 -18.13 -11.22 -66.64
N LEU A 5 -17.33 -11.35 -65.57
CA LEU A 5 -17.71 -12.14 -64.38
C LEU A 5 -18.36 -11.20 -63.37
N GLY A 6 -19.68 -11.31 -63.23
CA GLY A 6 -20.41 -10.78 -62.08
C GLY A 6 -20.12 -11.65 -60.86
N GLY A 7 -19.29 -11.15 -59.95
CA GLY A 7 -19.05 -11.76 -58.64
C GLY A 7 -20.02 -11.21 -57.60
N ARG A 8 -20.90 -12.08 -57.09
CA ARG A 8 -21.73 -11.80 -55.91
C ARG A 8 -20.80 -11.62 -54.70
N ILE A 9 -20.86 -10.45 -54.07
CA ILE A 9 -20.19 -10.19 -52.79
C ILE A 9 -20.83 -11.10 -51.74
N PRO A 10 -20.07 -11.99 -51.07
CA PRO A 10 -20.66 -12.96 -50.15
C PRO A 10 -21.07 -12.27 -48.85
N VAL A 11 -22.33 -12.48 -48.48
CA VAL A 11 -23.06 -12.08 -47.26
C VAL A 11 -22.36 -12.44 -45.93
N LEU A 12 -21.21 -13.12 -45.98
CA LEU A 12 -20.50 -13.63 -44.82
C LEU A 12 -19.80 -12.54 -43.99
N PHE A 13 -19.26 -11.48 -44.63
CA PHE A 13 -18.62 -10.36 -43.92
C PHE A 13 -19.63 -9.53 -43.11
N THR A 14 -20.85 -9.36 -43.62
CA THR A 14 -21.91 -8.61 -42.92
C THR A 14 -22.41 -9.34 -41.67
N VAL A 15 -22.38 -10.67 -41.65
CA VAL A 15 -22.79 -11.45 -40.47
C VAL A 15 -21.75 -11.35 -39.35
N PHE A 16 -20.45 -11.37 -39.69
CA PHE A 16 -19.38 -11.28 -38.69
C PHE A 16 -19.36 -9.90 -38.00
N SER A 17 -19.57 -8.82 -38.74
CA SER A 17 -19.73 -7.47 -38.16
C SER A 17 -20.99 -7.34 -37.29
N LEU A 18 -22.08 -8.06 -37.61
CA LEU A 18 -23.30 -8.05 -36.80
C LEU A 18 -23.12 -8.75 -35.44
N VAL A 19 -22.32 -9.82 -35.38
CA VAL A 19 -22.06 -10.58 -34.15
C VAL A 19 -21.21 -9.78 -33.15
N VAL A 20 -20.24 -8.99 -33.63
CA VAL A 20 -19.41 -8.13 -32.76
C VAL A 20 -20.25 -7.00 -32.14
N VAL A 21 -21.17 -6.39 -32.91
CA VAL A 21 -22.05 -5.32 -32.44
C VAL A 21 -23.05 -5.79 -31.37
N LEU A 22 -23.44 -7.08 -31.38
CA LEU A 22 -24.33 -7.65 -30.37
C LEU A 22 -23.65 -7.92 -29.02
N CYS A 23 -22.31 -7.90 -28.95
CA CYS A 23 -21.57 -8.13 -27.71
C CYS A 23 -21.35 -6.87 -26.87
N GLU A 24 -21.48 -5.67 -27.46
CA GLU A 24 -21.26 -4.40 -26.72
C GLU A 24 -22.41 -4.05 -25.76
N GLY A 25 -23.53 -4.77 -25.82
CA GLY A 25 -24.69 -4.57 -24.95
C GLY A 25 -24.83 -5.57 -23.80
N LEU A 26 -23.94 -6.57 -23.66
CA LEU A 26 -24.12 -7.65 -22.68
C LEU A 26 -23.52 -7.37 -21.29
N PHE A 27 -22.80 -6.27 -21.12
CA PHE A 27 -22.30 -5.87 -19.81
C PHE A 27 -23.21 -4.79 -19.25
N PRO A 28 -23.90 -5.05 -18.12
CA PRO A 28 -24.66 -4.00 -17.46
C PRO A 28 -23.71 -2.85 -17.12
N THR A 29 -23.99 -1.65 -17.65
CA THR A 29 -23.25 -0.41 -17.35
C THR A 29 -23.54 0.11 -15.94
N THR A 30 -24.42 -0.58 -15.22
CA THR A 30 -24.87 -0.24 -13.87
C THR A 30 -24.43 -1.33 -12.91
N MET A 31 -23.64 -0.95 -11.91
CA MET A 31 -23.32 -1.81 -10.77
C MET A 31 -24.40 -1.61 -9.71
N THR A 32 -25.20 -2.64 -9.47
CA THR A 32 -26.16 -2.63 -8.35
C THR A 32 -25.39 -2.90 -7.06
N LEU A 33 -25.33 -1.90 -6.18
CA LEU A 33 -24.70 -2.06 -4.87
C LEU A 33 -25.71 -2.67 -3.90
N GLU A 34 -25.50 -3.92 -3.51
CA GLU A 34 -26.27 -4.55 -2.44
C GLU A 34 -25.56 -4.37 -1.10
N ARG A 35 -26.36 -4.15 -0.05
CA ARG A 35 -25.82 -4.10 1.31
C ARG A 35 -25.33 -5.48 1.72
N ALA A 36 -24.05 -5.53 2.04
CA ALA A 36 -23.37 -6.67 2.64
C ALA A 36 -24.04 -7.20 3.92
N PHE A 37 -24.62 -6.28 4.69
CA PHE A 37 -25.13 -6.52 6.03
C PHE A 37 -26.52 -5.89 6.18
N PRO A 38 -27.42 -6.53 6.93
CA PRO A 38 -28.74 -5.98 7.21
C PRO A 38 -28.62 -4.70 8.03
N VAL A 39 -29.56 -3.77 7.85
CA VAL A 39 -29.61 -2.51 8.62
C VAL A 39 -29.96 -2.76 10.09
N SER A 40 -30.56 -3.91 10.40
CA SER A 40 -31.19 -4.20 11.69
C SER A 40 -30.78 -5.58 12.24
N GLY A 41 -29.49 -5.92 12.19
CA GLY A 41 -28.97 -7.15 12.80
C GLY A 41 -27.51 -7.02 13.19
N ASP A 42 -27.16 -7.59 14.34
CA ASP A 42 -25.77 -7.72 14.77
C ASP A 42 -25.07 -8.77 13.91
N VAL A 43 -23.97 -8.39 13.28
CA VAL A 43 -23.11 -9.31 12.53
C VAL A 43 -21.99 -9.75 13.44
N GLU A 44 -21.78 -11.06 13.57
CA GLU A 44 -20.68 -11.59 14.36
C GLU A 44 -19.33 -11.14 13.80
N LEU A 45 -18.38 -10.76 14.67
CA LEU A 45 -17.04 -10.32 14.26
C LEU A 45 -16.33 -11.35 13.37
N SER A 46 -16.55 -12.65 13.60
CA SER A 46 -15.99 -13.73 12.78
C SER A 46 -16.48 -13.68 11.32
N GLN A 47 -17.75 -13.30 11.09
CA GLN A 47 -18.31 -13.14 9.74
C GLN A 47 -17.74 -11.91 9.04
N LEU A 48 -17.54 -10.81 9.78
CA LEU A 48 -16.86 -9.62 9.27
C LEU A 48 -15.43 -9.95 8.85
N ILE A 49 -14.68 -10.67 9.69
CA ILE A 49 -13.31 -11.12 9.39
C ILE A 49 -13.30 -12.07 8.19
N ALA A 50 -14.21 -13.03 8.10
CA ALA A 50 -14.27 -13.99 6.99
C ALA A 50 -14.55 -13.28 5.65
N ARG A 51 -15.48 -12.33 5.64
CA ARG A 51 -15.79 -11.51 4.46
C ARG A 51 -14.61 -10.62 4.09
N ASP A 52 -13.99 -9.98 5.07
CA ASP A 52 -12.82 -9.14 4.87
C ASP A 52 -11.68 -9.94 4.23
N ARG A 53 -11.40 -11.15 4.74
CA ARG A 53 -10.45 -12.09 4.14
C ARG A 53 -10.82 -12.50 2.72
N ALA A 54 -12.09 -12.75 2.42
CA ALA A 54 -12.52 -13.07 1.06
C ALA A 54 -12.32 -11.89 0.09
N ARG A 55 -12.60 -10.67 0.55
CA ARG A 55 -12.42 -9.44 -0.23
C ARG A 55 -10.93 -9.11 -0.43
N HIS A 56 -10.18 -9.02 0.65
CA HIS A 56 -8.75 -8.66 0.65
C HIS A 56 -7.87 -9.79 0.12
N GLY A 57 -8.25 -11.05 0.29
CA GLY A 57 -7.54 -12.19 -0.29
C GLY A 57 -7.44 -12.12 -1.81
N ARG A 58 -8.46 -11.58 -2.49
CA ARG A 58 -8.43 -11.39 -3.94
C ARG A 58 -7.57 -10.18 -4.36
N MET A 59 -7.48 -9.16 -3.52
CA MET A 59 -6.63 -7.98 -3.73
C MET A 59 -5.14 -8.34 -3.55
N LEU A 60 -4.82 -9.16 -2.55
CA LEU A 60 -3.45 -9.59 -2.21
C LEU A 60 -2.97 -10.78 -3.05
N GLN A 61 -3.83 -11.50 -3.76
CA GLN A 61 -3.43 -12.49 -4.77
C GLN A 61 -2.94 -11.85 -6.08
N SER A 62 -3.22 -10.57 -6.31
CA SER A 62 -2.76 -9.85 -7.50
C SER A 62 -1.29 -9.46 -7.43
N THR A 63 -0.67 -9.53 -6.25
CA THR A 63 0.75 -9.29 -6.02
C THR A 63 1.36 -10.57 -5.47
N ASN A 64 2.49 -11.03 -6.01
CA ASN A 64 3.20 -12.23 -5.51
C ASN A 64 3.89 -11.98 -4.14
N SER A 65 3.25 -11.20 -3.26
CA SER A 65 3.82 -10.68 -2.01
C SER A 65 2.91 -11.07 -0.86
N ALA A 66 3.42 -11.99 -0.01
CA ALA A 66 2.97 -12.39 1.32
C ALA A 66 1.47 -12.17 1.66
N GLY A 67 0.72 -13.27 1.82
CA GLY A 67 -0.68 -13.26 2.25
C GLY A 67 -0.94 -12.62 3.62
N VAL A 68 -2.20 -12.68 4.08
CA VAL A 68 -2.67 -12.08 5.35
C VAL A 68 -1.72 -12.43 6.51
N VAL A 69 -1.05 -11.42 7.05
CA VAL A 69 -0.17 -11.55 8.22
C VAL A 69 -1.00 -11.30 9.48
N ASN A 70 -0.94 -12.23 10.45
CA ASN A 70 -1.50 -12.00 11.78
C ASN A 70 -0.39 -11.49 12.71
N PHE A 71 -0.61 -10.38 13.39
CA PHE A 71 0.29 -9.85 14.41
C PHE A 71 -0.51 -9.42 15.64
N PRO A 72 0.07 -9.54 16.85
CA PRO A 72 -0.56 -9.05 18.07
C PRO A 72 -0.72 -7.53 18.00
N VAL A 73 -1.87 -7.02 18.44
CA VAL A 73 -2.15 -5.59 18.51
C VAL A 73 -2.46 -5.25 19.96
N ASP A 74 -1.72 -4.27 20.48
CA ASP A 74 -1.95 -3.67 21.78
C ASP A 74 -2.49 -2.25 21.61
N GLY A 75 -3.04 -1.70 22.69
CA GLY A 75 -3.60 -0.35 22.71
C GLY A 75 -5.09 -0.32 23.04
N ASN A 76 -5.66 0.87 23.01
CA ASN A 76 -7.06 1.11 23.34
C ASN A 76 -7.56 2.43 22.72
N SER A 77 -8.89 2.54 22.63
CA SER A 77 -9.55 3.77 22.20
C SER A 77 -9.51 4.89 23.24
N PHE A 78 -9.22 4.60 24.51
CA PHE A 78 -9.21 5.57 25.60
C PHE A 78 -8.15 5.23 26.66
N PRO A 79 -7.35 6.20 27.16
CA PRO A 79 -7.50 7.65 26.96
C PRO A 79 -6.74 8.23 25.76
N VAL A 80 -5.77 7.50 25.21
CA VAL A 80 -4.85 8.05 24.19
C VAL A 80 -5.33 7.73 22.77
N GLY A 81 -6.11 6.67 22.57
CA GLY A 81 -6.68 6.35 21.26
C GLY A 81 -5.68 5.77 20.26
N ILE A 82 -4.63 5.11 20.76
CA ILE A 82 -3.53 4.60 19.94
C ILE A 82 -3.52 3.08 19.97
N TYR A 83 -3.30 2.48 18.80
CA TYR A 83 -3.02 1.06 18.61
C TYR A 83 -1.61 0.89 18.08
N TYR A 84 -0.91 -0.14 18.54
CA TYR A 84 0.47 -0.40 18.16
C TYR A 84 0.74 -1.90 18.12
N THR A 85 1.81 -2.25 17.41
CA THR A 85 2.25 -3.64 17.24
C THR A 85 3.76 -3.71 17.28
N LYS A 86 4.29 -4.94 17.33
CA LYS A 86 5.70 -5.22 17.15
C LYS A 86 5.99 -5.64 15.72
N VAL A 87 7.03 -5.05 15.14
CA VAL A 87 7.63 -5.48 13.87
C VAL A 87 9.09 -5.85 14.09
N GLN A 88 9.62 -6.68 13.21
CA GLN A 88 11.04 -7.01 13.19
C GLN A 88 11.68 -6.43 11.93
N LEU A 89 12.79 -5.72 12.09
CA LEU A 89 13.54 -5.11 10.98
C LEU A 89 15.01 -5.55 11.01
N GLY A 90 15.62 -5.61 9.83
CA GLY A 90 17.04 -5.87 9.65
C GLY A 90 17.46 -7.34 9.75
N SER A 91 18.75 -7.57 9.53
CA SER A 91 19.41 -8.88 9.59
C SER A 91 20.74 -8.75 10.35
N PRO A 92 20.82 -9.21 11.61
CA PRO A 92 19.81 -9.99 12.34
C PRO A 92 18.55 -9.17 12.72
N PRO A 93 17.39 -9.84 12.91
CA PRO A 93 16.14 -9.16 13.26
C PRO A 93 16.22 -8.40 14.59
N GLN A 94 15.70 -7.17 14.60
CA GLN A 94 15.55 -6.32 15.77
C GLN A 94 14.07 -5.93 15.94
N GLU A 95 13.54 -6.00 17.16
CA GLU A 95 12.13 -5.67 17.44
C GLU A 95 11.91 -4.17 17.62
N PHE A 96 10.81 -3.66 17.04
CA PHE A 96 10.36 -2.27 17.18
C PHE A 96 8.87 -2.23 17.49
N TYR A 97 8.48 -1.37 18.42
CA TYR A 97 7.08 -0.98 18.58
C TYR A 97 6.76 0.12 17.58
N VAL A 98 5.71 -0.07 16.79
CA VAL A 98 5.23 0.89 15.78
C VAL A 98 3.75 1.16 15.98
N LEU A 99 3.35 2.40 15.74
CA LEU A 99 1.94 2.77 15.74
C LEU A 99 1.26 2.27 14.46
N ILE A 100 0.02 1.83 14.58
CA ILE A 100 -0.80 1.47 13.43
C ILE A 100 -1.51 2.74 12.98
N ASP A 101 -0.96 3.36 11.94
CA ASP A 101 -1.53 4.54 11.32
C ASP A 101 -2.11 4.18 9.94
N THR A 102 -3.44 4.14 9.84
CA THR A 102 -4.12 3.90 8.57
C THR A 102 -4.25 5.16 7.71
N GLY A 103 -3.77 6.31 8.20
CA GLY A 103 -3.82 7.60 7.54
C GLY A 103 -2.56 7.96 6.75
N SER A 104 -1.50 7.15 6.81
CA SER A 104 -0.27 7.33 6.06
C SER A 104 0.11 6.08 5.25
N ASP A 105 1.02 6.24 4.29
CA ASP A 105 1.46 5.22 3.35
C ASP A 105 2.88 4.68 3.62
N VAL A 106 3.47 5.06 4.76
CA VAL A 106 4.86 4.76 5.11
C VAL A 106 4.97 4.04 6.44
N LEU A 107 5.96 3.16 6.56
CA LEU A 107 6.45 2.66 7.84
C LEU A 107 7.77 3.35 8.15
N TRP A 108 7.91 3.91 9.35
CA TRP A 108 9.15 4.52 9.80
C TRP A 108 9.51 4.11 11.23
N VAL A 109 10.82 4.06 11.51
CA VAL A 109 11.39 3.88 12.85
C VAL A 109 12.50 4.90 13.06
N SER A 110 12.74 5.30 14.31
CA SER A 110 13.86 6.17 14.64
C SER A 110 15.19 5.49 14.35
N CYS A 111 16.16 6.24 13.81
CA CYS A 111 17.51 5.74 13.59
C CYS A 111 18.48 6.16 14.69
N SER A 112 19.52 5.37 14.91
CA SER A 112 20.54 5.62 15.93
C SER A 112 21.34 6.91 15.70
N SER A 113 21.38 7.40 14.46
CA SER A 113 21.99 8.67 14.04
C SER A 113 21.09 9.89 14.27
N CYS A 114 19.83 9.70 14.66
CA CYS A 114 18.90 10.80 14.80
C CYS A 114 19.26 11.72 15.97
N SER A 115 19.41 13.01 15.69
CA SER A 115 19.52 14.05 16.70
C SER A 115 18.15 14.60 17.05
N GLY A 116 17.79 14.59 18.35
CA GLY A 116 16.53 15.13 18.85
C GLY A 116 15.33 14.18 18.76
N CYS A 117 15.51 12.92 18.33
CA CYS A 117 14.44 11.92 18.38
C CYS A 117 14.09 11.55 19.83
N PRO A 118 12.80 11.30 20.13
CA PRO A 118 12.38 10.87 21.46
C PRO A 118 12.93 9.47 21.76
N LEU A 119 13.49 9.29 22.96
CA LEU A 119 13.98 8.00 23.46
C LEU A 119 12.92 7.25 24.29
N THR A 120 11.83 7.94 24.65
CA THR A 120 10.76 7.41 25.48
C THR A 120 9.41 7.87 24.97
N SER A 121 8.41 7.00 25.09
CA SER A 121 7.01 7.36 24.84
C SER A 121 6.28 7.71 26.15
N GLY A 122 5.25 8.55 26.06
CA GLY A 122 4.33 8.80 27.19
C GLY A 122 3.56 7.55 27.64
N LEU A 123 3.60 6.48 26.84
CA LEU A 123 2.98 5.19 27.11
C LEU A 123 3.90 4.22 27.86
N LYS A 124 5.12 4.65 28.26
CA LYS A 124 6.15 3.79 28.89
C LYS A 124 6.54 2.57 28.03
N ILE A 125 6.35 2.66 26.72
CA ILE A 125 6.82 1.68 25.76
C ILE A 125 8.27 2.03 25.40
N PRO A 126 9.21 1.07 25.46
CA PRO A 126 10.59 1.31 25.06
C PRO A 126 10.67 1.62 23.57
N LEU A 127 11.34 2.73 23.23
CA LEU A 127 11.60 3.10 21.84
C LEU A 127 13.01 2.61 21.48
N ASN A 128 13.07 1.67 20.54
CA ASN A 128 14.33 1.21 19.97
C ASN A 128 14.70 2.07 18.76
N SER A 129 16.00 2.27 18.55
CA SER A 129 16.51 2.96 17.36
C SER A 129 17.20 1.96 16.43
N PHE A 130 16.86 2.01 15.15
CA PHE A 130 17.49 1.15 14.16
C PHE A 130 18.89 1.67 13.82
N ASN A 131 19.88 0.77 13.78
CA ASN A 131 21.19 1.07 13.24
C ASN A 131 21.38 0.39 11.86
N PRO A 132 21.24 1.16 10.77
CA PRO A 132 21.60 0.80 9.40
C PRO A 132 22.89 0.00 9.26
N MET A 133 23.95 0.47 9.94
CA MET A 133 25.30 -0.05 9.77
C MET A 133 25.49 -1.43 10.41
N SER A 134 24.57 -1.83 11.31
CA SER A 134 24.62 -3.14 11.96
C SER A 134 23.68 -4.17 11.33
N SER A 135 22.99 -3.84 10.23
CA SER A 135 22.08 -4.74 9.54
C SER A 135 22.58 -5.05 8.14
N SER A 136 22.74 -6.34 7.85
CA SER A 136 23.20 -6.82 6.53
C SER A 136 22.15 -6.71 5.43
N SER A 137 20.87 -6.57 5.78
CA SER A 137 19.76 -6.40 4.83
C SER A 137 19.35 -4.95 4.63
N ALA A 138 20.03 -4.01 5.30
CA ALA A 138 19.73 -2.59 5.24
C ALA A 138 20.38 -1.97 3.99
N SER A 139 19.63 -1.16 3.24
CA SER A 139 20.14 -0.60 1.97
C SER A 139 19.54 0.76 1.66
N LYS A 140 20.30 1.57 0.90
CA LYS A 140 19.87 2.92 0.54
C LYS A 140 19.02 2.90 -0.73
N ILE A 141 17.94 3.67 -0.73
CA ILE A 141 17.10 3.88 -1.92
C ILE A 141 17.72 5.02 -2.74
N SER A 142 18.17 4.71 -3.94
CA SER A 142 18.72 5.73 -4.84
C SER A 142 17.61 6.51 -5.54
N CYS A 143 17.93 7.66 -6.12
CA CYS A 143 16.91 8.43 -6.84
C CYS A 143 16.42 7.75 -8.12
N SER A 144 17.18 6.80 -8.66
CA SER A 144 16.80 6.01 -9.82
C SER A 144 15.97 4.78 -9.45
N ASP A 145 15.76 4.52 -8.16
CA ASP A 145 14.90 3.44 -7.70
C ASP A 145 13.45 3.70 -8.14
N GLU A 146 12.77 2.65 -8.59
CA GLU A 146 11.39 2.74 -9.08
C GLU A 146 10.47 3.35 -8.03
N MET A 147 10.62 2.98 -6.75
CA MET A 147 9.84 3.54 -5.66
C MET A 147 10.04 5.05 -5.54
N CYS A 148 11.29 5.52 -5.66
CA CYS A 148 11.60 6.95 -5.58
C CYS A 148 11.03 7.70 -6.77
N THR A 149 11.23 7.19 -7.99
CA THR A 149 10.77 7.86 -9.21
C THR A 149 9.25 7.94 -9.32
N GLN A 150 8.52 6.94 -8.83
CA GLN A 150 7.05 6.93 -8.85
C GLN A 150 6.43 7.89 -7.82
N ALA A 151 7.05 8.02 -6.65
CA ALA A 151 6.53 8.86 -5.57
C ALA A 151 6.88 10.34 -5.72
N GLN A 152 7.92 10.66 -6.51
CA GLN A 152 8.32 12.03 -6.81
C GLN A 152 7.17 12.83 -7.46
N GLY A 153 6.84 13.98 -6.85
CA GLY A 153 5.83 14.90 -7.39
C GLY A 153 4.38 14.51 -7.12
N THR A 154 4.14 13.48 -6.30
CA THR A 154 2.79 13.17 -5.81
C THR A 154 2.38 14.15 -4.71
N GLN A 155 1.07 14.43 -4.59
CA GLN A 155 0.55 15.41 -3.61
C GLN A 155 0.59 14.91 -2.16
N TYR A 156 0.85 13.61 -1.94
CA TYR A 156 0.62 12.93 -0.66
C TYR A 156 1.88 12.40 0.01
N SER A 157 2.96 12.19 -0.75
CA SER A 157 4.28 11.86 -0.22
C SER A 157 5.33 12.79 -0.81
N ASN A 158 6.03 13.56 0.01
CA ASN A 158 7.10 14.45 -0.46
C ASN A 158 8.41 13.67 -0.54
N MET A 159 8.44 12.63 -1.38
CA MET A 159 9.70 11.96 -1.73
C MET A 159 10.56 12.91 -2.54
N THR A 160 11.75 13.17 -2.02
CA THR A 160 12.69 14.15 -2.54
C THR A 160 14.00 13.43 -2.86
N CYS A 161 14.52 13.68 -4.07
CA CYS A 161 15.85 13.23 -4.43
C CYS A 161 16.87 14.28 -4.01
N SER A 162 17.82 13.90 -3.16
CA SER A 162 19.00 14.73 -2.90
C SER A 162 19.97 14.65 -4.07
N ALA A 163 20.15 15.78 -4.76
CA ALA A 163 21.13 15.91 -5.84
C ALA A 163 22.57 15.65 -5.33
N GLN A 164 22.85 15.97 -4.06
CA GLN A 164 24.08 15.54 -3.41
C GLN A 164 23.89 14.14 -2.81
N GLY A 165 24.52 13.13 -3.42
CA GLY A 165 24.57 11.77 -2.87
C GLY A 165 23.59 10.76 -3.47
N ASN A 166 22.74 11.17 -4.43
CA ASN A 166 21.82 10.28 -5.16
C ASN A 166 20.93 9.44 -4.22
N LEU A 167 20.39 10.09 -3.18
CA LEU A 167 19.60 9.44 -2.13
C LEU A 167 18.15 9.93 -2.18
N CYS A 168 17.21 8.99 -2.10
CA CYS A 168 15.80 9.29 -1.93
C CYS A 168 15.46 9.49 -0.46
N SER A 169 14.88 10.64 -0.09
CA SER A 169 14.37 10.91 1.24
C SER A 169 12.85 11.03 1.22
N TYR A 170 12.20 10.47 2.23
CA TYR A 170 10.77 10.62 2.46
C TYR A 170 10.50 11.72 3.49
N SER A 171 9.46 12.52 3.23
CA SER A 171 8.96 13.52 4.15
C SER A 171 7.44 13.54 4.16
N PHE A 172 6.86 13.59 5.35
CA PHE A 172 5.41 13.64 5.56
C PHE A 172 5.06 14.66 6.64
N GLN A 173 3.84 15.17 6.59
CA GLN A 173 3.30 16.06 7.60
C GLN A 173 1.95 15.51 8.06
N TYR A 174 1.86 15.18 9.34
CA TYR A 174 0.60 14.81 9.96
C TYR A 174 -0.35 16.01 10.06
N GLY A 175 -1.65 15.73 10.19
CA GLY A 175 -2.69 16.77 10.29
C GLY A 175 -2.60 17.64 11.55
N ASP A 176 -1.83 17.21 12.56
CA ASP A 176 -1.51 17.99 13.75
C ASP A 176 -0.31 18.96 13.55
N GLY A 177 0.29 18.96 12.35
CA GLY A 177 1.42 19.79 11.96
C GLY A 177 2.79 19.21 12.29
N SER A 178 2.86 18.04 12.94
CA SER A 178 4.12 17.32 13.12
C SER A 178 4.64 16.78 11.79
N THR A 179 5.96 16.58 11.69
CA THR A 179 6.61 16.19 10.43
C THR A 179 7.60 15.06 10.63
N GLU A 180 7.55 14.12 9.69
CA GLU A 180 8.37 12.92 9.64
C GLU A 180 9.35 13.14 8.51
N VAL A 181 10.64 13.08 8.81
CA VAL A 181 11.69 13.23 7.81
C VAL A 181 12.65 12.06 7.99
N ASP A 182 12.92 11.33 6.91
CA ASP A 182 13.98 10.34 6.93
C ASP A 182 15.32 11.03 7.22
N ARG A 183 15.86 10.76 8.41
CA ARG A 183 17.14 11.29 8.90
C ARG A 183 18.14 10.20 9.21
N CYS A 184 17.92 8.98 8.76
CA CYS A 184 18.80 7.87 9.10
C CYS A 184 20.23 8.09 8.59
N GLY A 185 20.46 8.94 7.56
CA GLY A 185 21.79 9.35 7.05
C GLY A 185 22.59 8.22 6.40
N HIS A 186 22.29 7.00 6.79
CA HIS A 186 22.60 5.68 6.27
C HIS A 186 21.31 4.86 6.52
N ASN A 187 20.92 3.87 5.70
CA ASN A 187 19.49 3.50 5.60
C ASN A 187 19.12 2.19 6.28
N VAL A 188 17.85 2.09 6.72
CA VAL A 188 17.20 0.92 7.35
C VAL A 188 17.08 -0.27 6.41
#